data_AF-A0A842V033-F1
#
_entry.id   AF-A0A842V033-F1
#
_cell.length_a   1.000
_cell.length_b   1.000
_cell.length_c   1.000
_cell.angle_alpha   90.00
_cell.angle_beta   90.00
_cell.angle_gamma   90.00
#
_symmetry.space_group_name_H-M   'P 1'
#
loop_
_entity.id
_entity.type
_entity.pdbx_description
1 polymer ?
#
loop_
_entity_poly.entity_id
_entity_poly.type
_entity_poly.pdbx_seq_one_letter_code
_entity_poly.pdbx_strand_id
1 'polypeptide(L)'
;MIIKVYAWIPRSHVHLAEIVNKIKKGAGEHNLEYGSDLRFTIKKYKGYKDIQFKLDGDGLYSLSINVKEGPVEEPAHKFYNEAKNLFMDLIKKYHRVTHTQIIEGILPINYSTIVLSKKHHPVKDYEKIKAGRYTIYSNKKQAYVNDTFTYISGYKRKDVESICDYLAFTNIASHFFFEMMNKMEQYHNGTKEVIRVLEYEPNNKLINNAYLNLDLVKKDAAESWTKIKQGIDSLDRKEKIFSSNRFTSTMSSLVKGLGVKESFQKLGADKDYLSTLWTLLINHLNYVDTAVEARVNFTNMSVFRNNQWLSIINSGFVLGAIIMALFMIGTGQLNNLYSFVLLVVAWIITYEVINYFVLKRNNN
;
A
#
# COMPACT_ATOMS: atom_id res chain seq x y z
N MET A 1 -3.43 20.46 30.85
CA MET A 1 -4.04 19.73 29.73
C MET A 1 -2.99 18.93 29.01
N ILE A 2 -3.36 17.73 28.56
CA ILE A 2 -2.49 16.86 27.76
C ILE A 2 -3.10 16.77 26.37
N ILE A 3 -2.32 17.04 25.34
CA ILE A 3 -2.70 16.77 23.95
C ILE A 3 -1.89 15.57 23.49
N LYS A 4 -2.56 14.55 22.98
CA LYS A 4 -1.94 13.35 22.41
C LYS A 4 -2.37 13.21 20.96
N VAL A 5 -1.40 13.09 20.06
CA VAL A 5 -1.63 12.79 18.65
C VAL A 5 -1.06 11.41 18.40
N TYR A 6 -1.84 10.57 17.73
CA TYR A 6 -1.50 9.20 17.42
C TYR A 6 -1.42 9.03 15.91
N ALA A 7 -0.53 8.15 15.48
CA ALA A 7 -0.47 7.63 14.13
C ALA A 7 -0.23 6.12 14.20
N TRP A 8 -0.75 5.35 13.26
CA TRP A 8 -0.56 3.90 13.26
C TRP A 8 0.00 3.41 11.93
N ILE A 9 1.03 2.56 12.04
CA ILE A 9 1.53 1.75 10.93
C ILE A 9 1.58 0.31 11.42
N PRO A 10 0.84 -0.63 10.80
CA PRO A 10 0.88 -2.02 11.22
C PRO A 10 2.30 -2.59 11.18
N ARG A 11 2.75 -3.16 12.30
CA ARG A 11 4.08 -3.74 12.49
C ARG A 11 4.05 -4.91 13.46
N SER A 12 5.10 -5.73 13.41
CA SER A 12 5.39 -6.73 14.45
C SER A 12 6.27 -6.12 15.55
N HIS A 13 6.26 -6.75 16.72
CA HIS A 13 7.05 -6.33 17.87
C HIS A 13 8.57 -6.30 17.60
N VAL A 14 9.06 -7.15 16.67
CA VAL A 14 10.47 -7.21 16.26
C VAL A 14 10.95 -5.87 15.70
N HIS A 15 10.03 -5.08 15.14
CA HIS A 15 10.30 -3.75 14.60
C HIS A 15 10.81 -2.75 15.65
N LEU A 16 10.39 -2.89 16.92
CA LEU A 16 10.90 -2.04 17.99
C LEU A 16 12.40 -2.23 18.21
N ALA A 17 12.87 -3.48 18.20
CA ALA A 17 14.28 -3.81 18.35
C ALA A 17 15.13 -3.22 17.22
N GLU A 18 14.61 -3.27 15.98
CA GLU A 18 15.26 -2.65 14.82
C GLU A 18 15.45 -1.14 15.01
N ILE A 19 14.40 -0.44 15.47
CA ILE A 19 14.44 1.01 15.68
C ILE A 19 15.41 1.38 16.78
N VAL A 20 15.36 0.68 17.92
CA VAL A 20 16.25 0.94 19.05
C VAL A 20 17.70 0.86 18.62
N ASN A 21 18.06 -0.13 17.79
CA ASN A 21 19.41 -0.26 17.24
C ASN A 21 19.80 0.92 16.34
N LYS A 22 18.85 1.49 15.58
CA LYS A 22 19.10 2.68 14.77
C LYS A 22 19.23 3.95 15.61
N ILE A 23 18.39 4.13 16.63
CA ILE A 23 18.44 5.27 17.55
C ILE A 23 19.76 5.28 18.33
N LYS A 24 20.16 4.12 18.90
CA LYS A 24 21.44 4.01 19.63
C LYS A 24 22.66 4.37 18.79
N LYS A 25 22.60 4.17 17.46
CA LYS A 25 23.67 4.52 16.52
C LYS A 25 23.65 5.99 16.08
N GLY A 26 22.53 6.69 16.23
CA GLY A 26 22.36 8.09 15.84
C GLY A 26 22.09 8.97 17.05
N ALA A 27 23.13 9.36 17.78
CA ALA A 27 23.00 10.16 19.01
C ALA A 27 22.22 11.48 18.78
N GLY A 28 21.03 11.57 19.39
CA GLY A 28 20.18 12.77 19.38
C GLY A 28 18.94 12.68 20.28
N GLU A 29 18.49 11.47 20.62
CA GLU A 29 17.35 11.22 21.49
C GLU A 29 17.77 11.09 22.97
N HIS A 30 17.00 11.73 23.87
CA HIS A 30 17.24 11.68 25.32
C HIS A 30 16.22 10.78 26.02
N ASN A 31 16.66 10.15 27.12
CA ASN A 31 15.83 9.29 27.97
C ASN A 31 15.17 8.14 27.19
N LEU A 32 15.98 7.42 26.41
CA LEU A 32 15.53 6.24 25.67
C LEU A 32 15.18 5.11 26.63
N GLU A 33 13.89 4.77 26.70
CA GLU A 33 13.39 3.59 27.41
C GLU A 33 12.92 2.54 26.40
N TYR A 34 13.29 1.29 26.63
CA TYR A 34 12.91 0.16 25.78
C TYR A 34 12.46 -1.04 26.63
N GLY A 35 11.32 -1.61 26.27
CA GLY A 35 10.72 -2.81 26.85
C GLY A 35 9.60 -3.31 25.96
N SER A 36 8.36 -3.27 26.45
CA SER A 36 7.17 -3.50 25.60
C SER A 36 6.93 -2.38 24.59
N ASP A 37 7.40 -1.17 24.93
CA ASP A 37 7.31 0.03 24.12
C ASP A 37 8.70 0.67 23.98
N LEU A 38 8.87 1.49 22.96
CA LEU A 38 9.96 2.43 22.78
C LEU A 38 9.49 3.83 23.21
N ARG A 39 10.21 4.49 24.12
CA ARG A 39 9.88 5.86 24.57
C ARG A 39 11.13 6.73 24.61
N PHE A 40 10.96 8.01 24.28
CA PHE A 40 11.99 9.03 24.45
C PHE A 40 11.38 10.42 24.45
N THR A 41 12.16 11.43 24.89
CA THR A 41 11.73 12.84 24.89
C THR A 41 12.44 13.62 23.78
N ILE A 42 11.66 14.33 22.97
CA ILE A 42 12.15 15.27 21.96
C ILE A 42 12.20 16.65 22.61
N LYS A 43 13.42 17.17 22.82
CA LYS A 43 13.66 18.39 23.61
C LYS A 43 13.03 19.64 23.00
N LYS A 44 13.11 19.79 21.67
CA LYS A 44 12.55 20.94 20.97
C LYS A 44 12.20 20.59 19.54
N TYR A 45 10.99 20.97 19.09
CA TYR A 45 10.58 20.91 17.69
C TYR A 45 9.59 22.04 17.40
N LYS A 46 9.92 22.91 16.42
CA LYS A 46 9.07 24.02 15.95
C LYS A 46 8.31 24.79 17.06
N GLY A 47 9.04 25.18 18.11
CA GLY A 47 8.50 25.98 19.22
C GLY A 47 7.89 25.16 20.39
N TYR A 48 7.65 23.87 20.21
CA TYR A 48 7.28 22.96 21.30
C TYR A 48 8.52 22.42 22.01
N LYS A 49 8.41 22.22 23.32
CA LYS A 49 9.46 21.65 24.18
C LYS A 49 8.97 20.38 24.85
N ASP A 50 9.91 19.48 25.14
CA ASP A 50 9.70 18.25 25.92
C ASP A 50 8.53 17.39 25.40
N ILE A 51 8.48 17.18 24.08
CA ILE A 51 7.47 16.32 23.45
C ILE A 51 7.79 14.87 23.80
N GLN A 52 6.83 14.17 24.39
CA GLN A 52 6.96 12.76 24.73
C GLN A 52 6.59 11.90 23.53
N PHE A 53 7.52 11.08 23.08
CA PHE A 53 7.30 10.08 22.03
C PHE A 53 7.13 8.70 22.65
N LYS A 54 6.19 7.93 22.10
CA LYS A 54 6.06 6.49 22.35
C LYS A 54 5.72 5.76 21.05
N LEU A 55 6.33 4.60 20.85
CA LEU A 55 5.97 3.62 19.84
C LEU A 55 5.77 2.27 20.53
N ASP A 56 4.60 1.66 20.36
CA ASP A 56 4.32 0.34 20.92
C ASP A 56 4.67 -0.82 19.98
N GLY A 57 4.59 -2.05 20.50
CA GLY A 57 4.90 -3.28 19.75
C GLY A 57 3.99 -3.58 18.57
N ASP A 58 2.86 -2.88 18.45
CA ASP A 58 1.87 -3.05 17.38
C ASP A 58 1.98 -1.95 16.31
N GLY A 59 2.94 -1.03 16.48
CA GLY A 59 3.23 0.06 15.55
C GLY A 59 2.39 1.32 15.76
N LEU A 60 1.78 1.50 16.95
CA LEU A 60 1.09 2.75 17.31
C LEU A 60 2.10 3.77 17.81
N TYR A 61 2.26 4.83 17.04
CA TYR A 61 3.04 6.00 17.38
C TYR A 61 2.18 6.98 18.16
N SER A 62 2.74 7.60 19.19
CA SER A 62 2.10 8.69 19.92
C SER A 62 3.09 9.80 20.25
N LEU A 63 2.64 11.04 20.05
CA LEU A 63 3.32 12.25 20.46
C LEU A 63 2.42 12.97 21.46
N SER A 64 2.98 13.40 22.58
CA SER A 64 2.21 14.13 23.59
C SER A 64 2.95 15.32 24.18
N ILE A 65 2.17 16.35 24.49
CA ILE A 65 2.65 17.56 25.15
C ILE A 65 1.76 17.93 26.33
N ASN A 66 2.38 18.56 27.32
CA ASN A 66 1.68 19.22 28.40
C ASN A 66 1.54 20.70 28.07
N VAL A 67 0.31 21.19 28.08
CA VAL A 67 -0.01 22.61 27.87
C VAL A 67 -0.83 23.14 29.03
N LYS A 68 -0.70 24.46 29.28
CA LYS A 68 -1.50 25.15 30.30
C LYS A 68 -2.99 24.97 29.97
N GLU A 69 -3.82 24.81 31.01
CA GLU A 69 -5.28 24.76 30.81
C GLU A 69 -5.76 26.10 30.24
N GLY A 70 -6.58 26.04 29.20
CA GLY A 70 -7.03 27.21 28.43
C GLY A 70 -8.02 26.79 27.33
N PRO A 71 -8.34 27.67 26.35
CA PRO A 71 -9.08 27.28 25.15
C PRO A 71 -8.30 26.22 24.38
N VAL A 72 -8.97 25.12 24.02
CA VAL A 72 -8.27 23.86 23.69
C VAL A 72 -8.14 23.59 22.21
N GLU A 73 -9.11 24.04 21.41
CA GLU A 73 -9.19 23.71 19.99
C GLU A 73 -7.97 24.21 19.21
N GLU A 74 -7.65 25.50 19.32
CA GLU A 74 -6.53 26.09 18.57
C GLU A 74 -5.17 25.44 18.94
N PRO A 75 -4.80 25.28 20.23
CA PRO A 75 -3.58 24.54 20.59
C PRO A 75 -3.57 23.08 20.12
N ALA A 76 -4.72 22.40 20.15
CA ALA A 76 -4.84 21.01 19.72
C ALA A 76 -4.64 20.87 18.21
N HIS A 77 -5.32 21.71 17.40
CA HIS A 77 -5.15 21.72 15.95
C HIS A 77 -3.74 22.14 15.52
N LYS A 78 -3.15 23.13 16.20
CA LYS A 78 -1.77 23.56 15.92
C LYS A 78 -0.77 22.44 16.21
N PHE A 79 -0.88 21.79 17.37
CA PHE A 79 0.00 20.67 17.71
C PHE A 79 -0.24 19.46 16.80
N TYR A 80 -1.49 19.20 16.43
CA TYR A 80 -1.86 18.15 15.49
C TYR A 80 -1.09 18.28 14.16
N ASN A 81 -1.11 19.45 13.54
CA ASN A 81 -0.40 19.69 12.28
C ASN A 81 1.12 19.50 12.43
N GLU A 82 1.71 19.95 13.53
CA GLU A 82 3.14 19.76 13.76
C GLU A 82 3.51 18.31 14.11
N ALA A 83 2.62 17.59 14.78
CA ALA A 83 2.79 16.18 15.07
C ALA A 83 2.77 15.34 13.80
N LYS A 84 1.91 15.63 12.80
CA LYS A 84 1.94 14.94 11.49
C LYS A 84 3.32 15.06 10.83
N ASN A 85 3.85 16.28 10.77
CA ASN A 85 5.16 16.55 10.20
C ASN A 85 6.25 15.79 10.96
N LEU A 86 6.21 15.85 12.28
CA LEU A 86 7.18 15.16 13.13
C LEU A 86 7.10 13.63 12.99
N PHE A 87 5.90 13.06 12.88
CA PHE A 87 5.76 11.62 12.58
C PHE A 87 6.43 11.26 11.26
N MET A 88 6.19 12.03 10.20
CA MET A 88 6.82 11.80 8.90
C MET A 88 8.34 11.96 8.94
N ASP A 89 8.86 12.94 9.67
CA ASP A 89 10.31 13.12 9.88
C ASP A 89 10.93 11.90 10.59
N LEU A 90 10.26 11.40 11.63
CA LEU A 90 10.69 10.21 12.38
C LEU A 90 10.61 8.94 11.52
N ILE A 91 9.53 8.77 10.76
CA ILE A 91 9.34 7.65 9.83
C ILE A 91 10.41 7.70 8.73
N LYS A 92 10.70 8.87 8.16
CA LYS A 92 11.78 9.03 7.18
C LYS A 92 13.13 8.64 7.76
N LYS A 93 13.43 9.09 9.00
CA LYS A 93 14.70 8.83 9.70
C LYS A 93 14.89 7.34 10.01
N TYR A 94 13.84 6.67 10.50
CA TYR A 94 13.95 5.30 11.04
C TYR A 94 13.40 4.19 10.13
N HIS A 95 12.53 4.54 9.18
CA HIS A 95 11.73 3.62 8.37
C HIS A 95 11.71 4.01 6.89
N ARG A 96 12.89 4.23 6.29
CA ARG A 96 13.00 4.71 4.90
C ARG A 96 12.08 4.00 3.89
N VAL A 97 12.04 2.67 3.89
CA VAL A 97 11.14 1.89 3.00
C VAL A 97 9.67 2.21 3.26
N THR A 98 9.29 2.35 4.53
CA THR A 98 7.91 2.66 4.93
C THR A 98 7.52 4.08 4.55
N HIS A 99 8.46 5.02 4.72
CA HIS A 99 8.28 6.38 4.26
C HIS A 99 8.00 6.39 2.75
N THR A 100 8.80 5.67 1.95
CA THR A 100 8.58 5.53 0.50
C THR A 100 7.20 4.95 0.20
N GLN A 101 6.80 3.85 0.85
CA GLN A 101 5.47 3.25 0.69
C GLN A 101 4.31 4.20 1.02
N ILE A 102 4.49 5.09 2.00
CA ILE A 102 3.48 6.10 2.36
C ILE A 102 3.41 7.18 1.27
N ILE A 103 4.56 7.67 0.79
CA ILE A 103 4.63 8.69 -0.27
C ILE A 103 4.10 8.17 -1.60
N GLU A 104 4.37 6.92 -1.94
CA GLU A 104 3.86 6.23 -3.13
C GLU A 104 2.38 5.86 -3.00
N GLY A 105 1.77 6.10 -1.83
CA GLY A 105 0.38 5.77 -1.61
C GLY A 105 0.11 4.27 -1.64
N ILE A 106 1.06 3.42 -1.25
CA ILE A 106 0.91 1.97 -1.04
C ILE A 106 0.41 1.70 0.39
N LEU A 107 0.90 2.45 1.37
CA LEU A 107 0.52 2.33 2.77
C LEU A 107 -0.16 3.62 3.26
N PRO A 108 -1.44 3.59 3.68
CA PRO A 108 -2.04 4.74 4.30
C PRO A 108 -1.47 5.01 5.69
N ILE A 109 -1.46 6.28 6.10
CA ILE A 109 -1.14 6.70 7.46
C ILE A 109 -2.27 7.55 8.03
N ASN A 110 -2.82 7.09 9.14
CA ASN A 110 -4.04 7.62 9.72
C ASN A 110 -3.78 8.13 11.13
N TYR A 111 -4.49 9.20 11.49
CA TYR A 111 -4.23 9.98 12.69
C TYR A 111 -5.47 10.09 13.58
N SER A 112 -5.21 10.18 14.88
CA SER A 112 -6.23 10.44 15.90
C SER A 112 -5.66 11.36 16.95
N THR A 113 -6.43 12.36 17.37
CA THR A 113 -6.05 13.32 18.41
C THR A 113 -6.97 13.15 19.61
N ILE A 114 -6.37 12.97 20.77
CA ILE A 114 -7.09 12.90 22.04
C ILE A 114 -6.58 13.99 22.95
N VAL A 115 -7.51 14.81 23.45
CA VAL A 115 -7.22 15.91 24.36
C VAL A 115 -7.81 15.65 25.72
N LEU A 116 -6.95 15.65 26.74
CA LEU A 116 -7.32 15.46 28.13
C LEU A 116 -7.28 16.82 28.84
N SER A 117 -8.45 17.34 29.25
CA SER A 117 -8.57 18.62 29.98
C SER A 117 -9.29 18.44 31.33
N LYS A 118 -8.88 19.21 32.35
CA LYS A 118 -9.56 19.16 33.66
C LYS A 118 -10.88 19.91 33.66
N LYS A 119 -11.00 20.96 32.85
CA LYS A 119 -12.06 21.98 32.99
C LYS A 119 -12.81 22.30 31.70
N HIS A 120 -12.34 21.84 30.53
CA HIS A 120 -12.80 22.41 29.27
C HIS A 120 -13.94 21.67 28.57
N HIS A 121 -14.66 22.44 27.76
CA HIS A 121 -15.76 22.06 26.87
C HIS A 121 -15.51 22.72 25.50
N PRO A 122 -15.43 21.97 24.38
CA PRO A 122 -15.23 22.54 23.05
C PRO A 122 -16.38 23.45 22.61
N VAL A 123 -16.12 24.32 21.65
CA VAL A 123 -16.99 25.41 21.19
C VAL A 123 -17.79 24.95 19.96
N LYS A 124 -18.94 24.31 20.23
CA LYS A 124 -20.00 23.85 19.29
C LYS A 124 -19.64 22.65 18.37
N ASP A 125 -20.69 21.95 17.94
CA ASP A 125 -20.73 20.79 17.02
C ASP A 125 -20.18 19.42 17.47
N TYR A 126 -19.74 19.29 18.73
CA TYR A 126 -19.39 17.97 19.30
C TYR A 126 -20.55 17.34 20.06
N GLU A 127 -20.75 16.03 19.89
CA GLU A 127 -21.70 15.29 20.71
C GLU A 127 -21.13 15.11 22.12
N LYS A 128 -21.93 15.50 23.12
CA LYS A 128 -21.59 15.41 24.53
C LYS A 128 -22.08 14.10 25.12
N ILE A 129 -21.16 13.24 25.54
CA ILE A 129 -21.46 11.96 26.19
C ILE A 129 -21.00 12.03 27.65
N LYS A 130 -21.94 11.83 28.58
CA LYS A 130 -21.62 11.72 30.02
C LYS A 130 -21.26 10.27 30.35
N ALA A 131 -20.09 10.08 30.96
CA ALA A 131 -19.53 8.76 31.26
C ALA A 131 -19.00 8.73 32.71
N GLY A 132 -19.91 8.58 33.67
CA GLY A 132 -19.59 8.70 35.09
C GLY A 132 -19.10 10.13 35.42
N ARG A 133 -17.90 10.25 35.99
CA ARG A 133 -17.28 11.56 36.30
C ARG A 133 -16.63 12.26 35.10
N TYR A 134 -16.64 11.63 33.93
CA TYR A 134 -16.01 12.12 32.73
C TYR A 134 -17.08 12.67 31.78
N THR A 135 -16.71 13.71 31.02
CA THR A 135 -17.50 14.14 29.87
C THR A 135 -16.66 14.00 28.62
N ILE A 136 -17.19 13.31 27.63
CA ILE A 136 -16.55 13.08 26.35
C ILE A 136 -17.22 13.98 25.33
N TYR A 137 -16.41 14.61 24.50
CA TYR A 137 -16.83 15.35 23.33
C TYR A 137 -16.20 14.68 22.12
N SER A 138 -17.04 14.11 21.28
CA SER A 138 -16.61 13.41 20.08
C SER A 138 -17.46 13.84 18.90
N ASN A 139 -16.84 13.94 17.73
CA ASN A 139 -17.56 14.13 16.48
C ASN A 139 -18.09 12.76 16.02
N LYS A 140 -19.23 12.34 16.57
CA LYS A 140 -19.82 11.01 16.32
C LYS A 140 -20.27 10.77 14.86
N LYS A 141 -20.28 11.81 14.00
CA LYS A 141 -20.67 11.69 12.58
C LYS A 141 -19.58 11.07 11.69
N GLN A 142 -18.52 10.49 12.24
CA GLN A 142 -17.28 10.21 11.51
C GLN A 142 -16.77 8.78 11.67
N ALA A 143 -17.62 7.78 11.42
CA ALA A 143 -17.11 6.44 11.16
C ALA A 143 -16.20 6.49 9.91
N TYR A 144 -15.03 5.84 9.96
CA TYR A 144 -14.07 5.78 8.85
C TYR A 144 -13.47 7.12 8.39
N VAL A 145 -13.33 8.10 9.27
CA VAL A 145 -12.74 9.41 8.93
C VAL A 145 -11.35 9.53 9.54
N ASN A 146 -10.40 10.04 8.76
CA ASN A 146 -9.06 10.40 9.25
C ASN A 146 -9.13 11.61 10.19
N ASP A 147 -8.04 11.85 10.93
CA ASP A 147 -7.83 13.13 11.62
C ASP A 147 -8.87 13.41 12.72
N THR A 148 -9.27 12.36 13.45
CA THR A 148 -10.32 12.47 14.49
C THR A 148 -9.87 13.28 15.70
N PHE A 149 -10.79 14.03 16.31
CA PHE A 149 -10.56 14.77 17.57
C PHE A 149 -11.53 14.29 18.65
N THR A 150 -10.99 13.82 19.78
CA THR A 150 -11.76 13.45 20.96
C THR A 150 -11.29 14.27 22.16
N TYR A 151 -12.21 14.96 22.83
CA TYR A 151 -11.91 15.71 24.05
C TYR A 151 -12.53 15.00 25.25
N ILE A 152 -11.73 14.76 26.28
CA ILE A 152 -12.15 14.09 27.51
C ILE A 152 -11.90 15.04 28.69
N SER A 153 -12.98 15.43 29.35
CA SER A 153 -12.93 16.26 30.55
C SER A 153 -13.07 15.44 31.84
N GLY A 154 -12.44 15.90 32.93
CA GLY A 154 -12.52 15.27 34.26
C GLY A 154 -11.41 14.25 34.58
N TYR A 155 -10.28 14.29 33.89
CA TYR A 155 -9.20 13.29 34.04
C TYR A 155 -8.28 13.54 35.25
N LYS A 156 -7.92 12.45 35.97
CA LYS A 156 -6.95 12.44 37.08
C LYS A 156 -6.10 11.15 37.22
N ARG A 157 -6.13 10.19 36.26
CA ARG A 157 -5.49 8.87 36.42
C ARG A 157 -4.75 8.40 35.16
N LYS A 158 -3.64 7.67 35.35
CA LYS A 158 -2.85 6.98 34.30
C LYS A 158 -3.72 6.01 33.48
N ASP A 159 -4.69 5.36 34.11
CA ASP A 159 -5.60 4.41 33.44
C ASP A 159 -6.43 5.07 32.32
N VAL A 160 -6.74 6.37 32.46
CA VAL A 160 -7.43 7.15 31.40
C VAL A 160 -6.55 7.22 30.15
N GLU A 161 -5.24 7.42 30.33
CA GLU A 161 -4.30 7.49 29.23
C GLU A 161 -4.19 6.15 28.51
N SER A 162 -4.17 5.02 29.25
CA SER A 162 -4.17 3.69 28.64
C SER A 162 -5.42 3.42 27.80
N ILE A 163 -6.60 3.87 28.26
CA ILE A 163 -7.85 3.76 27.48
C ILE A 163 -7.78 4.61 26.19
N CYS A 164 -7.11 5.76 26.25
CA CYS A 164 -6.93 6.62 25.07
C CYS A 164 -6.11 5.93 23.98
N ASP A 165 -5.08 5.16 24.34
CA ASP A 165 -4.30 4.38 23.37
C ASP A 165 -5.19 3.37 22.62
N TYR A 166 -6.12 2.70 23.32
CA TYR A 166 -7.08 1.78 22.68
C TYR A 166 -8.09 2.50 21.80
N LEU A 167 -8.65 3.62 22.26
CA LEU A 167 -9.58 4.43 21.47
C LEU A 167 -8.91 4.93 20.17
N ALA A 168 -7.70 5.50 20.30
CA ALA A 168 -6.94 5.98 19.16
C ALA A 168 -6.65 4.83 18.20
N PHE A 169 -6.19 3.68 18.71
CA PHE A 169 -5.98 2.50 17.88
C PHE A 169 -7.25 2.08 17.13
N THR A 170 -8.40 1.96 17.80
CA THR A 170 -9.63 1.52 17.14
C THR A 170 -10.12 2.51 16.08
N ASN A 171 -9.98 3.81 16.33
CA ASN A 171 -10.34 4.85 15.34
C ASN A 171 -9.43 4.75 14.11
N ILE A 172 -8.12 4.68 14.33
CA ILE A 172 -7.13 4.64 13.26
C ILE A 172 -7.22 3.33 12.47
N ALA A 173 -7.40 2.19 13.14
CA ALA A 173 -7.55 0.88 12.52
C ALA A 173 -8.79 0.78 11.64
N SER A 174 -9.91 1.35 12.08
CA SER A 174 -11.15 1.41 11.29
C SER A 174 -10.93 2.15 9.97
N HIS A 175 -10.27 3.30 10.02
CA HIS A 175 -9.98 4.07 8.80
C HIS A 175 -8.95 3.37 7.92
N PHE A 176 -7.92 2.75 8.51
CA PHE A 176 -6.93 1.96 7.78
C PHE A 176 -7.57 0.82 6.97
N PHE A 177 -8.47 0.03 7.56
CA PHE A 177 -9.17 -1.04 6.84
C PHE A 177 -10.08 -0.51 5.73
N PHE A 178 -10.72 0.63 5.96
CA PHE A 178 -11.53 1.29 4.92
C PHE A 178 -10.67 1.77 3.74
N GLU A 179 -9.52 2.40 3.98
CA GLU A 179 -8.63 2.81 2.88
C GLU A 179 -8.01 1.62 2.14
N MET A 180 -7.76 0.52 2.85
CA MET A 180 -7.33 -0.74 2.23
C MET A 180 -8.42 -1.33 1.32
N MET A 181 -9.70 -1.14 1.61
CA MET A 181 -10.78 -1.48 0.68
C MET A 181 -10.71 -0.63 -0.59
N ASN A 182 -10.53 0.69 -0.45
CA ASN A 182 -10.43 1.59 -1.61
C ASN A 182 -9.23 1.23 -2.51
N LYS A 183 -8.10 0.83 -1.91
CA LYS A 183 -6.92 0.34 -2.65
C LYS A 183 -7.17 -0.97 -3.37
N MET A 184 -7.91 -1.89 -2.75
CA MET A 184 -8.31 -3.14 -3.41
C MET A 184 -9.08 -2.85 -4.71
N GLU A 185 -10.00 -1.89 -4.68
CA GLU A 185 -10.74 -1.47 -5.88
C GLU A 185 -9.81 -0.87 -6.94
N GLN A 186 -8.84 -0.04 -6.53
CA GLN A 186 -7.83 0.52 -7.45
C GLN A 186 -7.02 -0.58 -8.13
N TYR A 187 -6.50 -1.55 -7.37
CA TYR A 187 -5.73 -2.67 -7.93
C TYR A 187 -6.59 -3.55 -8.85
N HIS A 188 -7.84 -3.82 -8.47
CA HIS A 188 -8.77 -4.55 -9.31
C HIS A 188 -9.05 -3.80 -10.63
N ASN A 189 -9.32 -2.49 -10.59
CA ASN A 189 -9.55 -1.71 -11.79
C ASN A 189 -8.29 -1.60 -12.68
N GLY A 190 -7.09 -1.54 -12.07
CA GLY A 190 -5.83 -1.64 -12.81
C GLY A 190 -5.72 -2.93 -13.64
N THR A 191 -6.24 -4.05 -13.15
CA THR A 191 -6.25 -5.30 -13.93
C THR A 191 -7.21 -5.30 -15.10
N LYS A 192 -8.33 -4.56 -15.04
CA LYS A 192 -9.25 -4.46 -16.18
C LYS A 192 -8.59 -3.79 -17.38
N GLU A 193 -7.74 -2.81 -17.13
CA GLU A 193 -6.96 -2.16 -18.19
C GLU A 193 -5.98 -3.14 -18.84
N VAL A 194 -5.29 -3.94 -18.03
CA VAL A 194 -4.38 -5.01 -18.51
C VAL A 194 -5.16 -6.02 -19.35
N ILE A 195 -6.27 -6.56 -18.85
CA ILE A 195 -7.11 -7.53 -19.58
C ILE A 195 -7.55 -6.96 -20.94
N ARG A 196 -7.99 -5.71 -20.98
CA ARG A 196 -8.39 -5.05 -22.23
C ARG A 196 -7.25 -5.00 -23.25
N VAL A 197 -6.01 -4.72 -22.81
CA VAL A 197 -4.85 -4.74 -23.71
C VAL A 197 -4.60 -6.16 -24.22
N LEU A 198 -4.73 -7.19 -23.39
CA LEU A 198 -4.51 -8.58 -23.82
C LEU A 198 -5.54 -9.06 -24.84
N GLU A 199 -6.80 -8.65 -24.69
CA GLU A 199 -7.91 -9.07 -25.56
C GLU A 199 -7.81 -8.46 -26.96
N TYR A 200 -7.46 -7.17 -27.06
CA TYR A 200 -7.63 -6.41 -28.31
C TYR A 200 -6.33 -5.97 -28.97
N GLU A 201 -5.17 -6.04 -28.29
CA GLU A 201 -3.94 -5.49 -28.84
C GLU A 201 -3.08 -6.57 -29.54
N PRO A 202 -2.77 -6.42 -30.84
CA PRO A 202 -1.85 -7.31 -31.55
C PRO A 202 -0.37 -6.95 -31.31
N ASN A 203 -0.08 -5.75 -30.79
CA ASN A 203 1.28 -5.25 -30.64
C ASN A 203 2.02 -5.82 -29.42
N ASN A 204 3.07 -6.61 -29.67
CA ASN A 204 3.95 -7.17 -28.65
C ASN A 204 4.52 -6.18 -27.65
N LYS A 205 4.81 -4.94 -28.06
CA LYS A 205 5.36 -3.92 -27.15
C LYS A 205 4.32 -3.49 -26.11
N LEU A 206 3.06 -3.35 -26.52
CA LEU A 206 1.97 -2.96 -25.63
C LEU A 206 1.58 -4.09 -24.69
N ILE A 207 1.59 -5.34 -25.17
CA ILE A 207 1.41 -6.54 -24.33
C ILE A 207 2.51 -6.62 -23.26
N ASN A 208 3.79 -6.43 -23.64
CA ASN A 208 4.91 -6.46 -22.70
C ASN A 208 4.83 -5.33 -21.66
N ASN A 209 4.39 -4.13 -22.06
CA ASN A 209 4.16 -3.03 -21.11
C ASN A 209 3.01 -3.35 -20.14
N ALA A 210 1.93 -3.96 -20.63
CA ALA A 210 0.81 -4.38 -19.79
C ALA A 210 1.23 -5.46 -18.77
N TYR A 211 2.10 -6.40 -19.17
CA TYR A 211 2.72 -7.37 -18.27
C TYR A 211 3.54 -6.70 -17.16
N LEU A 212 4.43 -5.76 -17.51
CA LEU A 212 5.21 -5.00 -16.52
C LEU A 212 4.32 -4.21 -15.54
N ASN A 213 3.23 -3.62 -16.05
CA ASN A 213 2.27 -2.90 -15.20
C ASN A 213 1.53 -3.86 -14.25
N LEU A 214 1.17 -5.06 -14.71
CA LEU A 214 0.56 -6.07 -13.85
C LEU A 214 1.51 -6.53 -12.75
N ASP A 215 2.80 -6.73 -13.06
CA ASP A 215 3.82 -7.09 -12.08
C ASP A 215 3.93 -6.04 -10.96
N LEU A 216 3.88 -4.76 -11.31
CA LEU A 216 3.87 -3.66 -10.33
C LEU A 216 2.59 -3.71 -9.46
N VAL A 217 1.42 -3.85 -10.07
CA VAL A 217 0.14 -3.97 -9.34
C VAL A 217 0.15 -5.17 -8.39
N LYS A 218 0.66 -6.32 -8.83
CA LYS A 218 0.81 -7.53 -8.02
C LYS A 218 1.72 -7.31 -6.83
N LYS A 219 2.88 -6.68 -7.05
CA LYS A 219 3.84 -6.37 -5.99
C LYS A 219 3.20 -5.46 -4.94
N ASP A 220 2.58 -4.37 -5.37
CA ASP A 220 1.96 -3.40 -4.45
C ASP A 220 0.76 -3.99 -3.69
N ALA A 221 -0.02 -4.84 -4.36
CA ALA A 221 -1.11 -5.59 -3.73
C ALA A 221 -0.58 -6.59 -2.69
N ALA A 222 0.52 -7.30 -2.98
CA ALA A 222 1.14 -8.23 -2.04
C ALA A 222 1.74 -7.51 -0.82
N GLU A 223 2.35 -6.34 -1.03
CA GLU A 223 2.83 -5.48 0.05
C GLU A 223 1.68 -4.97 0.93
N SER A 224 0.60 -4.48 0.32
CA SER A 224 -0.62 -4.05 1.01
C SER A 224 -1.25 -5.20 1.81
N TRP A 225 -1.31 -6.39 1.22
CA TRP A 225 -1.85 -7.58 1.88
C TRP A 225 -1.03 -7.99 3.09
N THR A 226 0.30 -7.93 3.00
CA THR A 226 1.19 -8.16 4.14
C THR A 226 0.91 -7.18 5.28
N LYS A 227 0.63 -5.91 4.95
CA LYS A 227 0.30 -4.87 5.95
C LYS A 227 -1.07 -5.08 6.59
N ILE A 228 -2.04 -5.56 5.83
CA ILE A 228 -3.35 -5.94 6.35
C ILE A 228 -3.23 -7.08 7.34
N LYS A 229 -2.49 -8.15 7.01
CA LYS A 229 -2.22 -9.26 7.94
C LYS A 229 -1.58 -8.77 9.23
N GLN A 230 -0.55 -7.93 9.13
CA GLN A 230 0.07 -7.30 10.32
C GLN A 230 -0.94 -6.48 11.12
N GLY A 231 -1.87 -5.79 10.45
CA GLY A 231 -2.93 -5.01 11.08
C GLY A 231 -3.94 -5.88 11.83
N ILE A 232 -4.34 -7.00 11.23
CA ILE A 232 -5.22 -8.00 11.83
C ILE A 232 -4.56 -8.61 13.08
N ASP A 233 -3.29 -9.03 12.97
CA ASP A 233 -2.56 -9.59 14.10
C ASP A 233 -2.44 -8.58 15.27
N SER A 234 -2.21 -7.30 14.95
CA SER A 234 -2.18 -6.22 15.94
C SER A 234 -3.54 -5.98 16.59
N LEU A 235 -4.63 -6.04 15.82
CA LEU A 235 -5.99 -5.94 16.32
C LEU A 235 -6.29 -7.07 17.32
N ASP A 236 -5.99 -8.31 16.95
CA ASP A 236 -6.27 -9.49 17.77
C ASP A 236 -5.48 -9.45 19.09
N ARG A 237 -4.20 -9.05 19.02
CA ARG A 237 -3.39 -8.84 20.24
C ARG A 237 -3.98 -7.74 21.12
N LYS A 238 -4.32 -6.58 20.55
CA LYS A 238 -4.87 -5.46 21.34
C LYS A 238 -6.24 -5.78 21.92
N GLU A 239 -7.10 -6.48 21.20
CA GLU A 239 -8.40 -6.92 21.71
C GLU A 239 -8.23 -7.89 22.89
N LYS A 240 -7.30 -8.85 22.78
CA LYS A 240 -6.99 -9.80 23.87
C LYS A 240 -6.44 -9.09 25.12
N ILE A 241 -5.51 -8.14 24.93
CA ILE A 241 -4.95 -7.35 26.03
C ILE A 241 -6.04 -6.45 26.63
N PHE A 242 -6.83 -5.79 25.81
CA PHE A 242 -7.95 -4.96 26.25
C PHE A 242 -8.93 -5.78 27.11
N SER A 243 -9.35 -6.94 26.63
CA SER A 243 -10.31 -7.81 27.33
C SER A 243 -9.79 -8.38 28.65
N SER A 244 -8.48 -8.55 28.79
CA SER A 244 -7.85 -9.06 30.02
C SER A 244 -7.49 -7.96 31.04
N ASN A 245 -7.58 -6.68 30.66
CA ASN A 245 -7.18 -5.57 31.52
C ASN A 245 -8.21 -5.25 32.61
N ARG A 246 -7.75 -5.12 33.86
CA ARG A 246 -8.60 -4.75 35.04
C ARG A 246 -9.33 -3.41 34.91
N PHE A 247 -8.88 -2.49 34.06
CA PHE A 247 -9.57 -1.21 33.88
C PHE A 247 -10.89 -1.35 33.11
N THR A 248 -11.09 -2.44 32.35
CA THR A 248 -12.37 -2.69 31.66
C THR A 248 -13.53 -2.86 32.62
N SER A 249 -13.30 -3.45 33.80
CA SER A 249 -14.29 -3.58 34.87
C SER A 249 -14.37 -2.33 35.75
N THR A 250 -13.23 -1.76 36.14
CA THR A 250 -13.19 -0.62 37.09
C THR A 250 -13.50 0.75 36.48
N MET A 251 -13.39 0.90 35.16
CA MET A 251 -13.73 2.14 34.41
C MET A 251 -14.78 1.88 33.33
N SER A 252 -15.69 0.93 33.59
CA SER A 252 -16.71 0.46 32.63
C SER A 252 -17.54 1.59 32.03
N SER A 253 -17.88 2.63 32.81
CA SER A 253 -18.64 3.78 32.31
C SER A 253 -17.86 4.61 31.29
N LEU A 254 -16.55 4.79 31.47
CA LEU A 254 -15.69 5.51 30.52
C LEU A 254 -15.45 4.69 29.27
N VAL A 255 -15.17 3.39 29.43
CA VAL A 255 -14.99 2.47 28.31
C VAL A 255 -16.24 2.42 27.42
N LYS A 256 -17.42 2.28 28.05
CA LYS A 256 -18.72 2.31 27.37
C LYS A 256 -19.00 3.68 26.74
N GLY A 257 -18.70 4.77 27.46
CA GLY A 257 -18.89 6.13 26.96
C GLY A 257 -18.03 6.45 25.73
N LEU A 258 -16.83 5.89 25.66
CA LEU A 258 -15.92 6.01 24.51
C LEU A 258 -16.21 5.01 23.39
N GLY A 259 -17.09 4.02 23.62
CA GLY A 259 -17.44 3.01 22.62
C GLY A 259 -16.29 2.07 22.23
N VAL A 260 -15.24 1.94 23.06
CA VAL A 260 -14.03 1.18 22.69
C VAL A 260 -14.34 -0.30 22.47
N LYS A 261 -15.21 -0.89 23.31
CA LYS A 261 -15.58 -2.31 23.20
C LYS A 261 -16.39 -2.56 21.93
N GLU A 262 -17.35 -1.69 21.65
CA GLU A 262 -18.18 -1.71 20.46
C GLU A 262 -17.33 -1.55 19.19
N SER A 263 -16.32 -0.67 19.23
CA SER A 263 -15.37 -0.50 18.12
C SER A 263 -14.53 -1.75 17.86
N PHE A 264 -14.04 -2.44 18.92
CA PHE A 264 -13.34 -3.72 18.74
C PHE A 264 -14.24 -4.79 18.11
N GLN A 265 -15.48 -4.91 18.58
CA GLN A 265 -16.44 -5.87 18.02
C GLN A 265 -16.72 -5.59 16.54
N LYS A 266 -16.91 -4.31 16.17
CA LYS A 266 -17.11 -3.91 14.78
C LYS A 266 -15.88 -4.22 13.92
N LEU A 267 -14.68 -3.86 14.41
CA LEU A 267 -13.43 -4.16 13.72
C LEU A 267 -13.19 -5.67 13.54
N GLY A 268 -13.66 -6.48 14.50
CA GLY A 268 -13.65 -7.94 14.41
C GLY A 268 -14.44 -8.47 13.22
N ALA A 269 -15.60 -7.87 12.91
CA ALA A 269 -16.36 -8.21 11.70
C ALA A 269 -15.71 -7.64 10.42
N ASP A 270 -15.24 -6.39 10.47
CA ASP A 270 -14.61 -5.72 9.32
C ASP A 270 -13.34 -6.46 8.86
N LYS A 271 -12.54 -7.02 9.79
CA LYS A 271 -11.30 -7.75 9.44
C LYS A 271 -11.57 -9.04 8.64
N ASP A 272 -12.62 -9.78 8.98
CA ASP A 272 -12.92 -11.07 8.33
C ASP A 272 -13.41 -10.83 6.89
N TYR A 273 -14.23 -9.80 6.72
CA TYR A 273 -14.67 -9.33 5.42
C TYR A 273 -13.50 -8.85 4.56
N LEU A 274 -12.63 -7.98 5.11
CA LEU A 274 -11.45 -7.48 4.42
C LEU A 274 -10.51 -8.63 3.99
N SER A 275 -10.25 -9.59 4.88
CA SER A 275 -9.39 -10.74 4.61
C SER A 275 -9.88 -11.59 3.44
N THR A 276 -11.19 -11.83 3.40
CA THR A 276 -11.84 -12.60 2.32
C THR A 276 -11.70 -11.88 0.98
N LEU A 277 -12.03 -10.59 0.94
CA LEU A 277 -11.96 -9.78 -0.27
C LEU A 277 -10.53 -9.68 -0.83
N TRP A 278 -9.54 -9.47 0.04
CA TRP A 278 -8.14 -9.42 -0.39
C TRP A 278 -7.63 -10.76 -0.91
N THR A 279 -8.05 -11.87 -0.30
CA THR A 279 -7.72 -13.20 -0.82
C THR A 279 -8.28 -13.40 -2.23
N LEU A 280 -9.52 -12.96 -2.47
CA LEU A 280 -10.13 -12.99 -3.80
C LEU A 280 -9.36 -12.11 -4.81
N LEU A 281 -8.96 -10.90 -4.41
CA LEU A 281 -8.12 -10.04 -5.25
C LEU A 281 -6.80 -10.72 -5.62
N ILE A 282 -6.05 -11.25 -4.64
CA ILE A 282 -4.77 -11.90 -4.91
C ILE A 282 -4.94 -13.09 -5.87
N ASN A 283 -5.98 -13.89 -5.68
CA ASN A 283 -6.29 -14.99 -6.60
C ASN A 283 -6.61 -14.48 -8.01
N HIS A 284 -7.43 -13.44 -8.13
CA HIS A 284 -7.73 -12.78 -9.40
C HIS A 284 -6.46 -12.28 -10.09
N LEU A 285 -5.57 -11.60 -9.36
CA LEU A 285 -4.29 -11.11 -9.90
C LEU A 285 -3.44 -12.26 -10.46
N ASN A 286 -3.37 -13.40 -9.76
CA ASN A 286 -2.62 -14.58 -10.21
C ASN A 286 -3.24 -15.23 -11.46
N TYR A 287 -4.58 -15.22 -11.59
CA TYR A 287 -5.25 -15.70 -12.80
C TYR A 287 -4.97 -14.79 -13.99
N VAL A 288 -5.05 -13.47 -13.80
CA VAL A 288 -4.72 -12.51 -14.87
C VAL A 288 -3.27 -12.66 -15.29
N ASP A 289 -2.35 -12.84 -14.35
CA ASP A 289 -0.94 -13.08 -14.61
C ASP A 289 -0.70 -14.30 -15.50
N THR A 290 -1.31 -15.43 -15.13
CA THR A 290 -1.24 -16.68 -15.92
C THR A 290 -1.77 -16.45 -17.34
N ALA A 291 -2.85 -15.67 -17.48
CA ALA A 291 -3.40 -15.33 -18.79
C ALA A 291 -2.47 -14.41 -19.61
N VAL A 292 -1.81 -13.44 -18.98
CA VAL A 292 -0.81 -12.59 -19.63
C VAL A 292 0.37 -13.43 -20.10
N GLU A 293 0.94 -14.28 -19.24
CA GLU A 293 2.05 -15.16 -19.60
C GLU A 293 1.69 -16.06 -20.79
N ALA A 294 0.49 -16.66 -20.77
CA ALA A 294 0.00 -17.46 -21.88
C ALA A 294 -0.12 -16.64 -23.17
N ARG A 295 -0.60 -15.39 -23.09
CA ARG A 295 -0.72 -14.49 -24.25
C ARG A 295 0.65 -14.08 -24.80
N VAL A 296 1.58 -13.68 -23.94
CA VAL A 296 2.96 -13.33 -24.33
C VAL A 296 3.64 -14.52 -25.00
N ASN A 297 3.51 -15.72 -24.42
CA ASN A 297 4.06 -16.94 -24.98
C ASN A 297 3.44 -17.28 -26.34
N PHE A 298 2.12 -17.13 -26.49
CA PHE A 298 1.45 -17.33 -27.77
C PHE A 298 1.95 -16.35 -28.84
N THR A 299 2.08 -15.07 -28.51
CA THR A 299 2.56 -14.08 -29.49
C THR A 299 4.02 -14.31 -29.85
N ASN A 300 4.87 -14.66 -28.89
CA ASN A 300 6.26 -15.05 -29.13
C ASN A 300 6.37 -16.29 -30.02
N MET A 301 5.54 -17.32 -29.79
CA MET A 301 5.48 -18.50 -30.65
C MET A 301 4.98 -18.17 -32.06
N SER A 302 3.99 -17.29 -32.19
CA SER A 302 3.48 -16.86 -33.49
C SER A 302 4.55 -16.11 -34.30
N VAL A 303 5.27 -15.19 -33.65
CA VAL A 303 6.41 -14.47 -34.26
C VAL A 303 7.53 -15.43 -34.62
N PHE A 304 7.88 -16.37 -33.74
CA PHE A 304 8.89 -17.38 -34.00
C PHE A 304 8.52 -18.26 -35.21
N ARG A 305 7.27 -18.73 -35.28
CA ARG A 305 6.77 -19.53 -36.41
C ARG A 305 6.80 -18.74 -37.72
N ASN A 306 6.43 -17.46 -37.70
CA ASN A 306 6.53 -16.60 -38.88
C ASN A 306 7.99 -16.43 -39.34
N ASN A 307 8.91 -16.21 -38.41
CA ASN A 307 10.35 -16.12 -38.71
C ASN A 307 10.92 -17.44 -39.24
N GLN A 308 10.47 -18.59 -38.72
CA GLN A 308 10.84 -19.90 -39.27
C GLN A 308 10.33 -20.08 -40.70
N TRP A 309 9.08 -19.72 -40.99
CA TRP A 309 8.55 -19.78 -42.36
C TRP A 309 9.37 -18.92 -43.33
N LEU A 310 9.69 -17.67 -42.95
CA LEU A 310 10.56 -16.80 -43.72
C LEU A 310 11.96 -17.41 -43.92
N SER A 311 12.54 -18.01 -42.88
CA SER A 311 13.82 -18.70 -42.97
C SER A 311 13.77 -19.90 -43.91
N ILE A 312 12.71 -20.72 -43.86
CA ILE A 312 12.54 -21.88 -44.76
C ILE A 312 12.43 -21.42 -46.22
N ILE A 313 11.64 -20.37 -46.48
CA ILE A 313 11.53 -19.77 -47.81
C ILE A 313 12.89 -19.25 -48.29
N ASN A 314 13.63 -18.55 -47.44
CA ASN A 314 14.96 -18.04 -47.76
C ASN A 314 15.97 -19.17 -48.03
N SER A 315 16.00 -20.20 -47.18
CA SER A 315 16.89 -21.37 -47.37
C SER A 315 16.55 -22.16 -48.63
N GLY A 316 15.26 -22.36 -48.92
CA GLY A 316 14.80 -22.99 -50.16
C GLY A 316 15.21 -22.21 -51.40
N PHE A 317 15.14 -20.88 -51.33
CA PHE A 317 15.62 -20.02 -52.42
C PHE A 317 17.13 -20.08 -52.61
N VAL A 318 17.92 -20.02 -51.53
CA VAL A 318 19.39 -20.15 -51.60
C VAL A 318 19.79 -21.48 -52.24
N LEU A 319 19.14 -22.58 -51.84
CA LEU A 319 19.37 -23.89 -52.47
C LEU A 319 19.01 -23.89 -53.96
N GLY A 320 17.87 -23.31 -54.34
CA GLY A 320 17.47 -23.18 -55.74
C GLY A 320 18.45 -22.34 -56.57
N ALA A 321 18.96 -21.24 -56.01
CA ALA A 321 19.95 -20.39 -56.64
C ALA A 321 21.30 -21.11 -56.83
N ILE A 322 21.75 -21.90 -55.84
CA ILE A 322 22.97 -22.72 -55.93
C ILE A 322 22.83 -23.77 -57.03
N ILE A 323 21.71 -24.51 -57.06
CA ILE A 323 21.45 -25.51 -58.11
C ILE A 323 21.48 -24.85 -59.48
N MET A 324 20.80 -23.70 -59.64
CA MET A 324 20.77 -23.03 -60.93
C MET A 324 22.16 -22.52 -61.33
N ALA A 325 22.94 -21.96 -60.40
CA ALA A 325 24.32 -21.52 -60.63
C ALA A 325 25.24 -22.67 -61.11
N LEU A 326 25.12 -23.86 -60.49
CA LEU A 326 25.85 -25.06 -60.92
C LEU A 326 25.49 -25.47 -62.35
N PHE A 327 24.22 -25.39 -62.73
CA PHE A 327 23.77 -25.63 -64.11
C PHE A 327 24.31 -24.57 -65.09
N MET A 328 24.43 -23.31 -64.69
CA MET A 328 24.99 -22.24 -65.54
C MET A 328 26.46 -22.46 -65.84
N ILE A 329 27.23 -22.84 -64.82
CA ILE A 329 28.67 -23.12 -64.93
C ILE A 329 28.90 -24.29 -65.90
N GLY A 330 28.02 -25.29 -65.89
CA GLY A 330 28.15 -26.48 -66.74
C GLY A 330 27.78 -26.30 -68.21
N THR A 331 27.06 -25.23 -68.59
CA THR A 331 26.47 -25.12 -69.94
C THR A 331 26.82 -23.84 -70.70
N GLY A 332 27.37 -22.80 -70.07
CA GLY A 332 27.99 -21.64 -70.75
C GLY A 332 27.07 -20.76 -71.61
N GLN A 333 25.75 -20.96 -71.56
CA GLN A 333 24.80 -20.26 -72.42
C GLN A 333 24.18 -19.02 -71.75
N LEU A 334 24.06 -17.91 -72.51
CA LEU A 334 23.40 -16.65 -72.09
C LEU A 334 21.94 -16.83 -71.64
N ASN A 335 21.24 -17.86 -72.14
CA ASN A 335 19.87 -18.19 -71.72
C ASN A 335 19.76 -18.55 -70.23
N ASN A 336 20.85 -19.00 -69.62
CA ASN A 336 20.89 -19.27 -68.20
C ASN A 336 20.87 -17.97 -67.39
N LEU A 337 21.56 -16.91 -67.84
CA LEU A 337 21.54 -15.61 -67.17
C LEU A 337 20.10 -15.06 -67.08
N TYR A 338 19.32 -15.18 -68.15
CA TYR A 338 17.90 -14.79 -68.15
C TYR A 338 17.07 -15.59 -67.14
N SER A 339 17.33 -16.90 -67.04
CA SER A 339 16.66 -17.77 -66.06
C SER A 339 17.05 -17.43 -64.62
N PHE A 340 18.31 -17.03 -64.38
CA PHE A 340 18.76 -16.55 -63.07
C PHE A 340 18.04 -15.26 -62.67
N VAL A 341 18.02 -14.28 -63.57
CA VAL A 341 17.38 -12.99 -63.33
C VAL A 341 15.88 -13.17 -63.09
N LEU A 342 15.20 -14.03 -63.87
CA LEU A 342 13.80 -14.37 -63.64
C LEU A 342 13.57 -15.00 -62.26
N LEU A 343 14.45 -15.89 -61.81
CA LEU A 343 14.35 -16.50 -60.48
C LEU A 343 14.58 -15.49 -59.35
N VAL A 344 15.56 -14.59 -59.50
CA VAL A 344 15.78 -13.50 -58.54
C VAL A 344 14.59 -12.54 -58.48
N VAL A 345 14.05 -12.14 -59.63
CA VAL A 345 12.86 -11.27 -59.69
C VAL A 345 11.63 -11.97 -59.10
N ALA A 346 11.41 -13.25 -59.43
CA ALA A 346 10.33 -14.04 -58.85
C ALA A 346 10.46 -14.15 -57.33
N TRP A 347 11.68 -14.27 -56.80
CA TRP A 347 11.91 -14.28 -55.36
C TRP A 347 11.69 -12.92 -54.72
N ILE A 348 12.16 -11.82 -55.30
CA ILE A 348 11.88 -10.48 -54.78
C ILE A 348 10.37 -10.26 -54.70
N ILE A 349 9.62 -10.60 -55.77
CA ILE A 349 8.16 -10.49 -55.79
C ILE A 349 7.54 -11.38 -54.71
N THR A 350 7.96 -12.63 -54.59
CA THR A 350 7.42 -13.58 -53.60
C THR A 350 7.74 -13.14 -52.18
N TYR A 351 8.95 -12.65 -51.93
CA TYR A 351 9.40 -12.12 -50.64
C TYR A 351 8.62 -10.87 -50.26
N GLU A 352 8.44 -9.91 -51.18
CA GLU A 352 7.65 -8.71 -50.96
C GLU A 352 6.16 -9.02 -50.73
N VAL A 353 5.58 -9.95 -51.49
CA VAL A 353 4.19 -10.39 -51.31
C VAL A 353 4.02 -11.07 -49.95
N ILE A 354 4.92 -11.99 -49.57
CA ILE A 354 4.87 -12.68 -48.28
C ILE A 354 5.08 -11.70 -47.13
N ASN A 355 6.07 -10.79 -47.22
CA ASN A 355 6.25 -9.73 -46.21
C ASN A 355 5.05 -8.82 -46.12
N TYR A 356 4.44 -8.42 -47.24
CA TYR A 356 3.23 -7.62 -47.24
C TYR A 356 2.09 -8.35 -46.52
N PHE A 357 1.87 -9.64 -46.80
CA PHE A 357 0.84 -10.43 -46.13
C PHE A 357 1.14 -10.69 -44.65
N VAL A 358 2.41 -10.91 -44.28
CA VAL A 358 2.83 -11.12 -42.88
C VAL A 358 2.74 -9.82 -42.07
N LEU A 359 3.18 -8.69 -42.63
CA LEU A 359 3.10 -7.37 -42.01
C LEU A 359 1.64 -6.90 -41.89
N LYS A 360 0.81 -7.13 -42.92
CA LYS A 360 -0.63 -6.82 -42.89
C LYS A 360 -1.40 -7.69 -41.90
N ARG A 361 -0.96 -8.93 -41.66
CA ARG A 361 -1.54 -9.84 -40.67
C ARG A 361 -1.08 -9.57 -39.23
N ASN A 362 0.04 -8.88 -39.05
CA ASN A 362 0.53 -8.46 -37.73
C ASN A 362 0.02 -7.06 -37.31
N ASN A 363 -0.51 -6.27 -38.25
CA ASN A 363 -1.03 -4.91 -38.03
C ASN A 363 -2.57 -4.82 -38.01
N ASN A 364 -3.27 -5.93 -38.24
CA ASN A 364 -4.71 -6.13 -38.05
C ASN A 364 -4.92 -7.17 -36.97
#